data_AF-A0A5E4QST7-F1
#
_entry.id   AF-A0A5E4QST7-F1
#
_cell.length_a   1.000
_cell.length_b   1.000
_cell.length_c   1.000
_cell.angle_alpha   90.00
_cell.angle_beta   90.00
_cell.angle_gamma   90.00
#
_symmetry.space_group_name_H-M   'P 1'
#
loop_
_entity.id
_entity.type
_entity.pdbx_description
1 polymer ?
#
loop_
_entity_poly.entity_id
_entity_poly.type
_entity_poly.pdbx_seq_one_letter_code
_entity_poly.pdbx_strand_id
1 'polypeptide(L)'
;MSLMSARVASTVARRLPNAATQASKVAVPAVAVASRKLHLSSTQRAVEISTILEERILGAAPKADLEETGRVLSIGDGIARVYGLKNIQAEEMVEFSSGLKGDIVKRTGAIVDVPVGEQLLGRVVDALGNAIDGKGAIDTKSRMRVGVKAPGIIPRVSVREPMQTGAINYTIIVSATASDAAPLQYLAPYSGCAMGEFFRDNGKHALIIYDDLSKQAVAYRQMSLLLRRPPGREAYPGDVSDKMGGGSLTALPVIETQAGDVSAYIPTNVISITDGQIFLETELFYKGIRPAINVGLSVSRVAIIYCGVRGHLDKLDPSKITAFEKEFTQHIKTSHQALLNTIAKDGQITPESDASLKKIVTDFISTFQA
;
A
#
# COMPACT_ATOMS: atom_id res chain seq x y z
N MET A 1 -47.82 -58.80 -24.61
CA MET A 1 -48.10 -60.08 -25.31
C MET A 1 -47.57 -59.93 -26.73
N SER A 2 -46.67 -60.72 -27.31
CA SER A 2 -46.26 -62.10 -27.07
C SER A 2 -45.04 -62.38 -27.98
N LEU A 3 -44.00 -63.01 -27.39
CA LEU A 3 -43.06 -64.03 -27.93
C LEU A 3 -42.21 -63.68 -29.18
N MET A 4 -40.87 -63.64 -29.11
CA MET A 4 -39.87 -64.72 -28.93
C MET A 4 -39.76 -65.72 -30.08
N SER A 5 -38.49 -65.99 -30.46
CA SER A 5 -37.89 -67.27 -30.92
C SER A 5 -37.17 -67.11 -32.28
N ALA A 6 -35.84 -67.15 -32.42
CA ALA A 6 -34.79 -68.15 -32.11
C ALA A 6 -34.22 -68.79 -33.41
N ARG A 7 -32.88 -68.64 -33.57
CA ARG A 7 -31.84 -69.52 -34.15
C ARG A 7 -32.21 -70.60 -35.18
N VAL A 8 -31.43 -70.66 -36.28
CA VAL A 8 -30.92 -71.88 -36.96
C VAL A 8 -29.61 -71.52 -37.71
N ALA A 9 -28.43 -72.01 -37.25
CA ALA A 9 -27.51 -72.98 -37.89
C ALA A 9 -26.71 -72.43 -39.10
N SER A 10 -25.43 -72.74 -39.37
CA SER A 10 -24.74 -74.04 -39.27
C SER A 10 -23.21 -73.90 -39.49
N THR A 11 -22.43 -74.47 -38.57
CA THR A 11 -21.43 -75.53 -38.84
C THR A 11 -20.34 -75.34 -39.91
N VAL A 12 -19.07 -75.14 -39.49
CA VAL A 12 -17.92 -75.96 -39.94
C VAL A 12 -16.91 -76.06 -38.79
N ALA A 13 -16.64 -77.29 -38.35
CA ALA A 13 -15.60 -77.63 -37.40
C ALA A 13 -14.80 -78.83 -37.95
N ARG A 14 -13.46 -78.79 -37.88
CA ARG A 14 -12.50 -79.88 -37.57
C ARG A 14 -11.11 -79.61 -38.19
N ARG A 15 -10.05 -79.44 -37.37
CA ARG A 15 -8.99 -80.44 -36.96
C ARG A 15 -7.93 -80.62 -38.07
N LEU A 16 -6.60 -80.52 -37.94
CA LEU A 16 -5.52 -80.86 -36.96
C LEU A 16 -4.17 -80.25 -37.50
N PRO A 17 -2.94 -80.53 -37.00
CA PRO A 17 -2.39 -80.56 -35.63
C PRO A 17 -1.07 -79.73 -35.46
N ASN A 18 -0.56 -79.70 -34.23
CA ASN A 18 0.70 -79.10 -33.79
C ASN A 18 1.97 -79.90 -34.17
N ALA A 19 3.09 -79.16 -34.30
CA ALA A 19 4.49 -79.45 -33.96
C ALA A 19 5.51 -79.58 -35.12
N ALA A 20 6.37 -78.55 -35.26
CA ALA A 20 7.81 -78.66 -35.62
C ALA A 20 8.53 -77.29 -35.53
N THR A 21 9.31 -77.13 -34.46
CA THR A 21 10.70 -76.59 -34.37
C THR A 21 11.24 -75.49 -35.32
N GLN A 22 11.69 -74.40 -34.67
CA GLN A 22 12.96 -73.67 -34.83
C GLN A 22 13.42 -73.11 -36.19
N ALA A 23 13.25 -71.79 -36.36
CA ALA A 23 14.21 -70.79 -36.89
C ALA A 23 13.41 -69.46 -37.00
N SER A 24 13.81 -68.26 -36.60
CA SER A 24 15.13 -67.66 -36.41
C SER A 24 15.09 -66.67 -35.23
N LYS A 25 16.27 -66.43 -34.66
CA LYS A 25 16.54 -65.35 -33.71
C LYS A 25 16.53 -64.00 -34.43
N VAL A 26 16.33 -62.93 -33.65
CA VAL A 26 16.53 -61.49 -33.93
C VAL A 26 15.26 -60.71 -34.29
N ALA A 27 14.52 -60.28 -33.27
CA ALA A 27 13.97 -58.92 -33.16
C ALA A 27 13.47 -58.68 -31.72
N VAL A 28 13.82 -57.52 -31.18
CA VAL A 28 13.71 -57.04 -29.79
C VAL A 28 12.24 -56.91 -29.31
N PRO A 29 11.90 -57.25 -28.04
CA PRO A 29 10.59 -56.98 -27.45
C PRO A 29 10.62 -55.70 -26.61
N ALA A 30 9.64 -54.79 -26.78
CA ALA A 30 9.21 -53.83 -25.74
C ALA A 30 7.96 -53.04 -26.17
N VAL A 31 6.80 -53.70 -26.29
CA VAL A 31 5.49 -53.01 -26.27
C VAL A 31 4.76 -53.47 -25.02
N ALA A 32 5.16 -52.91 -23.87
CA ALA A 32 4.40 -52.98 -22.62
C ALA A 32 4.99 -51.98 -21.60
N VAL A 33 4.64 -50.70 -21.72
CA VAL A 33 4.74 -49.77 -20.59
C VAL A 33 3.39 -49.04 -20.43
N ALA A 34 2.62 -49.59 -19.50
CA ALA A 34 1.66 -48.96 -18.60
C ALA A 34 1.04 -47.61 -19.01
N SER A 35 -0.27 -47.65 -19.26
CA SER A 35 -1.17 -46.51 -19.15
C SER A 35 -1.13 -45.91 -17.74
N ARG A 36 -0.22 -44.97 -17.50
CA ARG A 36 -0.23 -44.13 -16.30
C ARG A 36 -1.13 -42.92 -16.61
N LYS A 37 -2.36 -42.93 -16.07
CA LYS A 37 -3.27 -41.78 -16.09
C LYS A 37 -2.61 -40.63 -15.30
N LEU A 38 -1.92 -39.73 -16.01
CA LEU A 38 -1.53 -38.42 -15.49
C LEU A 38 -2.75 -37.50 -15.57
N HIS A 39 -3.33 -37.18 -14.41
CA HIS A 39 -4.24 -36.04 -14.28
C HIS A 39 -3.42 -34.77 -14.47
N LEU A 40 -3.41 -34.23 -15.69
CA LEU A 40 -2.79 -32.95 -16.02
C LEU A 40 -3.83 -31.84 -15.86
N SER A 41 -3.68 -31.05 -14.81
CA SER A 41 -4.37 -29.76 -14.59
C SER A 41 -3.78 -28.64 -15.48
N SER A 42 -3.48 -28.91 -16.75
CA SER A 42 -2.79 -27.95 -17.63
C SER A 42 -3.61 -27.42 -18.82
N THR A 43 -4.90 -27.74 -18.89
CA THR A 43 -5.75 -27.49 -20.07
C THR A 43 -6.01 -26.00 -20.38
N GLN A 44 -5.79 -25.07 -19.45
CA GLN A 44 -6.06 -23.65 -19.70
C GLN A 44 -4.92 -22.90 -20.43
N ARG A 45 -3.64 -23.25 -20.18
CA ARG A 45 -2.50 -22.55 -20.80
C ARG A 45 -2.32 -22.86 -22.29
N ALA A 46 -2.67 -24.07 -22.71
CA ALA A 46 -2.49 -24.51 -24.10
C ALA A 46 -3.47 -23.80 -25.06
N VAL A 47 -4.69 -23.50 -24.61
CA VAL A 47 -5.72 -22.85 -25.43
C VAL A 47 -5.38 -21.38 -25.70
N GLU A 48 -4.90 -20.65 -24.69
CA GLU A 48 -4.55 -19.21 -24.80
C GLU A 48 -3.37 -18.97 -25.75
N ILE A 49 -2.38 -19.86 -25.73
CA ILE A 49 -1.22 -19.78 -26.62
C ILE A 49 -1.63 -20.14 -28.07
N SER A 50 -2.56 -21.09 -28.26
CA SER A 50 -3.02 -21.48 -29.60
C SER A 50 -3.69 -20.32 -30.34
N THR A 51 -4.61 -19.61 -29.69
CA THR A 51 -5.34 -18.49 -30.34
C THR A 51 -4.41 -17.33 -30.70
N ILE A 52 -3.49 -16.99 -29.80
CA ILE A 52 -2.49 -15.93 -30.03
C ILE A 52 -1.52 -16.33 -31.15
N LEU A 53 -1.10 -17.60 -31.19
CA LEU A 53 -0.22 -18.12 -32.24
C LEU A 53 -0.95 -18.22 -33.59
N GLU A 54 -2.21 -18.65 -33.60
CA GLU A 54 -3.07 -18.66 -34.79
C GLU A 54 -3.22 -17.26 -35.38
N GLU A 55 -3.54 -16.25 -34.57
CA GLU A 55 -3.62 -14.85 -35.01
C GLU A 55 -2.27 -14.33 -35.55
N ARG A 56 -1.15 -14.76 -34.94
CA ARG A 56 0.21 -14.39 -35.38
C ARG A 56 0.64 -15.08 -36.66
N ILE A 57 0.19 -16.31 -36.90
CA ILE A 57 0.46 -17.11 -38.11
C ILE A 57 -0.44 -16.65 -39.27
N LEU A 58 -1.69 -16.32 -38.98
CA LEU A 58 -2.67 -15.85 -39.97
C LEU A 58 -2.41 -14.41 -40.44
N GLY A 59 -1.48 -13.67 -39.81
CA GLY A 59 -1.12 -12.31 -40.19
C GLY A 59 -2.27 -11.29 -40.05
N ALA A 60 -3.37 -11.66 -39.40
CA ALA A 60 -4.61 -10.90 -39.36
C ALA A 60 -4.70 -9.90 -38.19
N ALA A 61 -3.71 -9.88 -37.29
CA ALA A 61 -3.61 -8.82 -36.29
C ALA A 61 -2.91 -7.60 -36.92
N PRO A 62 -3.58 -6.44 -37.06
CA PRO A 62 -2.91 -5.21 -37.46
C PRO A 62 -1.83 -4.92 -36.42
N LYS A 63 -0.57 -4.86 -36.85
CA LYS A 63 0.57 -4.54 -35.97
C LYS A 63 0.37 -3.25 -35.16
N ALA A 64 -0.44 -2.33 -35.71
CA ALA A 64 -0.77 -1.03 -35.14
C ALA A 64 -1.74 -1.10 -33.94
N ASP A 65 -2.66 -2.06 -33.86
CA ASP A 65 -3.67 -2.08 -32.78
C ASP A 65 -3.09 -2.56 -31.44
N LEU A 66 -2.05 -3.40 -31.44
CA LEU A 66 -1.46 -3.96 -30.22
C LEU A 66 -0.58 -2.97 -29.43
N GLU A 67 -0.35 -1.77 -29.95
CA GLU A 67 0.41 -0.73 -29.25
C GLU A 67 -0.44 0.00 -28.20
N GLU A 68 -1.68 0.32 -28.54
CA GLU A 68 -2.62 1.08 -27.70
C GLU A 68 -3.76 0.24 -27.13
N THR A 69 -4.02 -0.92 -27.73
CA THR A 69 -5.05 -1.85 -27.27
C THR A 69 -4.43 -3.17 -26.82
N GLY A 70 -5.13 -3.84 -25.91
CA GLY A 70 -4.79 -5.17 -25.46
C GLY A 70 -6.02 -6.04 -25.31
N ARG A 71 -5.80 -7.34 -25.16
CA ARG A 71 -6.83 -8.35 -24.98
C ARG A 71 -6.70 -9.03 -23.64
N VAL A 72 -7.80 -9.13 -22.90
CA VAL A 72 -7.80 -9.80 -21.60
C VAL A 72 -7.65 -11.30 -21.77
N LEU A 73 -6.54 -11.85 -21.26
CA LEU A 73 -6.24 -13.28 -21.24
C LEU A 73 -7.00 -13.97 -20.11
N SER A 74 -6.93 -13.40 -18.91
CA SER A 74 -7.59 -13.96 -17.73
C SER A 74 -7.97 -12.86 -16.76
N ILE A 75 -9.03 -13.12 -16.00
CA ILE A 75 -9.52 -12.28 -14.90
C ILE A 75 -9.70 -13.19 -13.70
N GLY A 76 -9.19 -12.78 -12.54
CA GLY A 76 -9.40 -13.46 -11.28
C GLY A 76 -9.05 -12.54 -10.12
N ASP A 77 -9.85 -12.58 -9.05
CA ASP A 77 -9.61 -11.85 -7.81
C ASP A 77 -9.38 -10.34 -8.00
N GLY A 78 -10.06 -9.73 -8.98
CA GLY A 78 -9.92 -8.31 -9.31
C GLY A 78 -8.66 -7.94 -10.10
N ILE A 79 -7.88 -8.93 -10.58
CA ILE A 79 -6.71 -8.71 -11.45
C ILE A 79 -6.95 -9.32 -12.83
N ALA A 80 -6.69 -8.52 -13.86
CA ALA A 80 -6.69 -8.96 -15.25
C ALA A 80 -5.25 -9.13 -15.78
N ARG A 81 -5.00 -10.20 -16.54
CA ARG A 81 -3.79 -10.35 -17.36
C ARG A 81 -4.14 -9.98 -18.78
N VAL A 82 -3.42 -9.01 -19.35
CA VAL A 82 -3.70 -8.47 -20.68
C VAL A 82 -2.51 -8.70 -21.60
N TYR A 83 -2.78 -9.11 -22.83
CA TYR A 83 -1.80 -9.22 -23.91
C TYR A 83 -1.91 -8.01 -24.85
N GLY A 84 -0.80 -7.42 -25.27
CA GLY A 84 -0.78 -6.19 -26.06
C GLY A 84 -0.28 -5.01 -25.23
N LEU A 85 -0.85 -3.81 -25.45
CA LEU A 85 -0.54 -2.59 -24.70
C LEU A 85 0.98 -2.30 -24.64
N LYS A 86 1.69 -2.43 -25.77
CA LYS A 86 3.16 -2.33 -25.78
C LYS A 86 3.69 -0.98 -25.29
N ASN A 87 2.92 0.09 -25.50
CA ASN A 87 3.33 1.45 -25.14
C ASN A 87 2.79 1.89 -23.76
N ILE A 88 2.17 0.97 -22.98
CA ILE A 88 1.62 1.31 -21.66
C ILE A 88 2.70 1.71 -20.67
N GLN A 89 2.42 2.74 -19.89
CA GLN A 89 3.27 3.20 -18.82
C GLN A 89 2.91 2.53 -17.49
N ALA A 90 3.85 2.49 -16.55
CA ALA A 90 3.54 2.07 -15.19
C ALA A 90 2.48 3.01 -14.58
N GLU A 91 1.50 2.44 -13.89
CA GLU A 91 0.40 3.18 -13.24
C GLU A 91 -0.52 3.94 -14.20
N GLU A 92 -0.49 3.59 -15.48
CA GLU A 92 -1.44 4.12 -16.46
C GLU A 92 -2.82 3.48 -16.31
N MET A 93 -3.86 4.31 -16.37
CA MET A 93 -5.24 3.86 -16.33
C MET A 93 -5.61 3.17 -17.64
N VAL A 94 -6.42 2.11 -17.53
CA VAL A 94 -6.93 1.35 -18.67
C VAL A 94 -8.45 1.25 -18.58
N GLU A 95 -9.10 1.27 -19.74
CA GLU A 95 -10.53 1.15 -19.88
C GLU A 95 -10.90 -0.23 -20.43
N PHE A 96 -11.81 -0.91 -19.75
CA PHE A 96 -12.38 -2.18 -20.19
C PHE A 96 -13.69 -1.90 -20.92
N SER A 97 -13.93 -2.57 -22.05
CA SER A 97 -15.18 -2.37 -22.80
C SER A 97 -16.38 -3.03 -22.11
N SER A 98 -16.13 -4.14 -21.40
CA SER A 98 -17.14 -4.92 -20.67
C SER A 98 -16.60 -5.61 -19.41
N GLY A 99 -15.28 -5.67 -19.22
CA GLY A 99 -14.65 -6.24 -18.02
C GLY A 99 -14.65 -7.78 -17.97
N LEU A 100 -14.78 -8.43 -19.14
CA LEU A 100 -14.87 -9.90 -19.27
C LEU A 100 -13.60 -10.51 -19.92
N LYS A 101 -13.44 -11.83 -19.82
CA LYS A 101 -12.36 -12.53 -20.52
C LYS A 101 -12.51 -12.38 -22.03
N GLY A 102 -11.40 -12.09 -22.72
CA GLY A 102 -11.39 -11.85 -24.17
C GLY A 102 -11.77 -10.42 -24.57
N ASP A 103 -12.12 -9.57 -23.60
CA ASP A 103 -12.46 -8.18 -23.82
C ASP A 103 -11.28 -7.34 -24.30
N ILE A 104 -11.60 -6.25 -25.02
CA ILE A 104 -10.60 -5.28 -25.47
C ILE A 104 -10.40 -4.26 -24.36
N VAL A 105 -9.12 -4.06 -24.02
CA VAL A 105 -8.64 -3.07 -23.06
C VAL A 105 -7.95 -1.96 -23.84
N LYS A 106 -8.32 -0.72 -23.56
CA LYS A 106 -7.68 0.45 -24.16
C LYS A 106 -6.90 1.20 -23.10
N ARG A 107 -5.71 1.68 -23.46
CA ARG A 107 -4.99 2.61 -22.60
C ARG A 107 -5.69 3.98 -22.63
N THR A 108 -5.71 4.67 -21.50
CA THR A 108 -6.27 6.03 -21.44
C THR A 108 -5.26 7.11 -21.83
N GLY A 109 -3.95 6.78 -21.84
CA GLY A 109 -2.89 7.77 -22.00
C GLY A 109 -2.61 8.59 -20.73
N ALA A 110 -3.36 8.34 -19.65
CA ALA A 110 -3.29 9.08 -18.40
C ALA A 110 -2.84 8.17 -17.25
N ILE A 111 -1.80 8.60 -16.54
CA ILE A 111 -1.43 8.06 -15.22
C ILE A 111 -2.55 8.43 -14.24
N VAL A 112 -2.81 7.57 -13.26
CA VAL A 112 -3.83 7.81 -12.21
C VAL A 112 -3.74 9.24 -11.67
N ASP A 113 -4.84 9.97 -11.79
CA ASP A 113 -4.99 11.33 -11.29
C ASP A 113 -6.33 11.50 -10.57
N VAL A 114 -6.42 12.50 -9.70
CA VAL A 114 -7.63 12.81 -8.91
C VAL A 114 -8.02 14.27 -9.06
N PRO A 115 -9.32 14.59 -9.02
CA PRO A 115 -9.78 15.97 -8.95
C PRO A 115 -9.24 16.66 -7.69
N VAL A 116 -8.82 17.92 -7.84
CA VAL A 116 -8.33 18.76 -6.74
C VAL A 116 -8.94 20.16 -6.81
N GLY A 117 -9.16 20.79 -5.65
CA GLY A 117 -9.76 22.12 -5.57
C GLY A 117 -10.40 22.42 -4.22
N GLU A 118 -10.67 23.70 -3.96
CA GLU A 118 -11.39 24.14 -2.76
C GLU A 118 -12.83 23.59 -2.69
N GLN A 119 -13.41 23.21 -3.83
CA GLN A 119 -14.74 22.61 -3.94
C GLN A 119 -14.86 21.24 -3.24
N LEU A 120 -13.73 20.61 -2.91
CA LEU A 120 -13.69 19.34 -2.17
C LEU A 120 -13.91 19.52 -0.67
N LEU A 121 -13.69 20.73 -0.12
CA LEU A 121 -13.83 20.99 1.31
C LEU A 121 -15.27 20.69 1.78
N GLY A 122 -15.41 19.88 2.82
CA GLY A 122 -16.70 19.44 3.35
C GLY A 122 -17.40 18.33 2.54
N ARG A 123 -16.67 17.71 1.59
CA ARG A 123 -17.15 16.60 0.76
C ARG A 123 -16.59 15.26 1.22
N VAL A 124 -17.32 14.20 0.90
CA VAL A 124 -16.84 12.81 1.01
C VAL A 124 -16.63 12.27 -0.40
N VAL A 125 -15.43 11.77 -0.67
CA VAL A 125 -15.02 11.23 -1.97
C VAL A 125 -14.47 9.81 -1.85
N ASP A 126 -14.56 9.04 -2.92
CA ASP A 126 -13.88 7.75 -3.05
C ASP A 126 -12.37 7.93 -3.35
N ALA A 127 -11.65 6.82 -3.48
CA ALA A 127 -10.21 6.82 -3.80
C ALA A 127 -9.86 7.41 -5.19
N LEU A 128 -10.83 7.56 -6.09
CA LEU A 128 -10.66 8.19 -7.41
C LEU A 128 -11.13 9.66 -7.42
N GLY A 129 -11.63 10.16 -6.29
CA GLY A 129 -12.13 11.52 -6.10
C GLY A 129 -13.57 11.75 -6.54
N ASN A 130 -14.36 10.70 -6.77
CA ASN A 130 -15.79 10.83 -7.05
C ASN A 130 -16.57 11.08 -5.76
N ALA A 131 -17.56 11.98 -5.80
CA ALA A 131 -18.41 12.25 -4.64
C ALA A 131 -19.30 11.06 -4.28
N ILE A 132 -19.29 10.68 -2.99
CA ILE A 132 -20.13 9.62 -2.43
C ILE A 132 -21.05 10.12 -1.30
N ASP A 133 -21.06 11.42 -1.04
CA ASP A 133 -21.86 12.06 0.02
C ASP A 133 -23.31 12.41 -0.38
N GLY A 134 -23.72 12.08 -1.61
CA GLY A 134 -25.07 12.38 -2.11
C GLY A 134 -25.34 13.86 -2.38
N LYS A 135 -24.32 14.74 -2.29
CA LYS A 135 -24.47 16.20 -2.54
C LYS A 135 -24.31 16.59 -4.02
N GLY A 136 -24.29 15.62 -4.93
CA GLY A 136 -24.08 15.82 -6.37
C GLY A 136 -22.60 15.86 -6.79
N ALA A 137 -22.35 16.10 -8.07
CA ALA A 137 -21.00 16.10 -8.64
C ALA A 137 -20.13 17.24 -8.06
N ILE A 138 -18.81 17.06 -8.11
CA ILE A 138 -17.83 18.08 -7.68
C ILE A 138 -17.34 18.81 -8.92
N ASP A 139 -17.58 20.12 -8.99
CA ASP A 139 -17.09 20.96 -10.09
C ASP A 139 -15.64 21.41 -9.81
N THR A 140 -14.69 20.51 -10.08
CA THR A 140 -13.26 20.82 -10.00
C THR A 140 -12.68 21.08 -11.38
N LYS A 141 -11.96 22.19 -11.54
CA LYS A 141 -11.28 22.56 -12.80
C LYS A 141 -9.90 21.92 -12.97
N SER A 142 -9.32 21.42 -11.88
CA SER A 142 -7.94 20.93 -11.82
C SER A 142 -7.88 19.49 -11.36
N ARG A 143 -6.90 18.75 -11.88
CA ARG A 143 -6.58 17.38 -11.49
C ARG A 143 -5.09 17.28 -11.16
N MET A 144 -4.73 16.44 -10.21
CA MET A 144 -3.33 16.15 -9.87
C MET A 144 -3.07 14.65 -9.94
N ARG A 145 -1.89 14.29 -10.45
CA ARG A 145 -1.45 12.89 -10.48
C ARG A 145 -1.30 12.37 -9.06
N VAL A 146 -1.66 11.11 -8.89
CA VAL A 146 -1.44 10.39 -7.64
C VAL A 146 -0.01 9.83 -7.65
N GLY A 147 0.63 9.76 -6.48
CA GLY A 147 1.99 9.21 -6.38
C GLY A 147 3.08 10.12 -6.98
N VAL A 148 2.85 11.44 -7.00
CA VAL A 148 3.89 12.40 -7.37
C VAL A 148 5.05 12.26 -6.39
N LYS A 149 6.26 12.31 -6.95
CA LYS A 149 7.51 12.35 -6.21
C LYS A 149 7.36 13.43 -5.09
N ALA A 150 7.56 13.07 -3.81
CA ALA A 150 7.22 13.90 -2.62
C ALA A 150 7.98 15.25 -2.56
N PRO A 151 7.99 16.00 -1.42
CA PRO A 151 8.95 17.03 -0.91
C PRO A 151 10.30 16.66 -0.25
N GLY A 152 11.44 17.31 -0.45
CA GLY A 152 12.81 16.83 -0.17
C GLY A 152 13.57 17.95 0.51
N ILE A 153 14.86 17.76 0.79
CA ILE A 153 15.43 18.46 1.96
C ILE A 153 15.55 19.97 1.75
N ILE A 154 15.96 20.42 0.56
CA ILE A 154 16.28 21.83 0.27
C ILE A 154 15.07 22.78 0.43
N PRO A 155 13.87 22.47 -0.12
CA PRO A 155 12.70 23.35 -0.01
C PRO A 155 11.83 23.10 1.24
N ARG A 156 12.17 22.14 2.11
CA ARG A 156 11.46 21.95 3.39
C ARG A 156 11.82 23.06 4.38
N VAL A 157 10.84 23.51 5.15
CA VAL A 157 11.01 24.46 6.25
C VAL A 157 10.58 23.75 7.53
N SER A 158 11.29 23.96 8.64
CA SER A 158 10.90 23.40 9.94
C SER A 158 9.50 23.85 10.32
N VAL A 159 8.68 22.92 10.83
CA VAL A 159 7.31 23.19 11.29
C VAL A 159 7.36 24.11 12.51
N ARG A 160 6.66 25.26 12.46
CA ARG A 160 6.67 26.29 13.52
C ARG A 160 5.28 26.69 14.02
N GLU A 161 4.21 26.15 13.44
CA GLU A 161 2.84 26.60 13.68
C GLU A 161 1.96 25.51 14.33
N PRO A 162 1.18 25.83 15.38
CA PRO A 162 0.23 24.91 15.99
C PRO A 162 -1.07 24.83 15.19
N MET A 163 -1.76 23.68 15.26
CA MET A 163 -2.96 23.39 14.48
C MET A 163 -4.16 23.08 15.40
N GLN A 164 -5.29 23.77 15.20
CA GLN A 164 -6.51 23.64 16.00
C GLN A 164 -7.54 22.69 15.37
N THR A 165 -8.43 22.09 16.18
CA THR A 165 -9.42 21.06 15.78
C THR A 165 -10.87 21.59 15.75
N GLY A 166 -11.59 21.33 14.65
CA GLY A 166 -12.95 21.80 14.37
C GLY A 166 -13.47 21.36 12.99
N ALA A 167 -13.64 20.06 12.75
CA ALA A 167 -13.24 19.45 11.48
C ALA A 167 -14.07 19.72 10.20
N ILE A 168 -15.40 19.64 10.20
CA ILE A 168 -16.07 19.21 8.94
C ILE A 168 -16.10 20.23 7.79
N ASN A 169 -16.15 21.53 8.10
CA ASN A 169 -16.28 22.57 7.06
C ASN A 169 -15.01 22.78 6.23
N TYR A 170 -13.85 22.33 6.73
CA TYR A 170 -12.56 22.42 6.06
C TYR A 170 -11.90 21.06 5.83
N THR A 171 -12.64 19.96 6.05
CA THR A 171 -12.12 18.59 5.92
C THR A 171 -12.65 17.95 4.64
N ILE A 172 -11.76 17.28 3.92
CA ILE A 172 -12.08 16.37 2.83
C ILE A 172 -12.00 14.96 3.40
N ILE A 173 -13.05 14.15 3.24
CA ILE A 173 -13.02 12.75 3.66
C ILE A 173 -12.82 11.89 2.41
N VAL A 174 -11.63 11.27 2.30
CA VAL A 174 -11.38 10.23 1.31
C VAL A 174 -11.74 8.89 1.94
N SER A 175 -12.75 8.21 1.40
CA SER A 175 -13.26 6.96 1.92
C SER A 175 -12.88 5.81 1.00
N ALA A 176 -12.17 4.83 1.56
CA ALA A 176 -12.02 3.50 0.99
C ALA A 176 -12.33 2.48 2.08
N THR A 177 -13.52 1.92 2.01
CA THR A 177 -14.08 0.98 2.96
C THR A 177 -13.57 -0.45 2.71
N ALA A 178 -13.76 -1.35 3.69
CA ALA A 178 -13.38 -2.75 3.53
C ALA A 178 -14.15 -3.48 2.40
N SER A 179 -15.31 -2.95 1.98
CA SER A 179 -16.07 -3.45 0.82
C SER A 179 -15.46 -3.06 -0.53
N ASP A 180 -14.60 -2.03 -0.55
CA ASP A 180 -13.96 -1.58 -1.79
C ASP A 180 -12.83 -2.53 -2.18
N ALA A 181 -12.51 -2.56 -3.48
CA ALA A 181 -11.43 -3.40 -3.98
C ALA A 181 -10.07 -2.99 -3.40
N ALA A 182 -9.18 -3.96 -3.18
CA ALA A 182 -7.84 -3.71 -2.62
C ALA A 182 -7.04 -2.60 -3.34
N PRO A 183 -7.11 -2.44 -4.69
CA PRO A 183 -6.48 -1.30 -5.36
C PRO A 183 -6.99 0.07 -4.92
N LEU A 184 -8.29 0.21 -4.63
CA LEU A 184 -8.87 1.47 -4.15
C LEU A 184 -8.43 1.78 -2.71
N GLN A 185 -8.39 0.76 -1.85
CA GLN A 185 -7.87 0.88 -0.49
C GLN A 185 -6.38 1.26 -0.48
N TYR A 186 -5.59 0.70 -1.39
CA TYR A 186 -4.19 1.06 -1.56
C TYR A 186 -4.01 2.49 -2.07
N LEU A 187 -4.87 2.93 -3.00
CA LEU A 187 -4.79 4.24 -3.65
C LEU A 187 -5.23 5.39 -2.75
N ALA A 188 -6.21 5.17 -1.87
CA ALA A 188 -6.85 6.23 -1.08
C ALA A 188 -5.87 7.15 -0.32
N PRO A 189 -4.82 6.66 0.36
CA PRO A 189 -3.83 7.52 1.01
C PRO A 189 -3.07 8.41 0.03
N TYR A 190 -2.77 7.92 -1.17
CA TYR A 190 -2.09 8.71 -2.19
C TYR A 190 -3.03 9.77 -2.79
N SER A 191 -4.30 9.45 -2.97
CA SER A 191 -5.33 10.41 -3.42
C SER A 191 -5.54 11.52 -2.41
N GLY A 192 -5.66 11.18 -1.12
CA GLY A 192 -5.71 12.16 -0.03
C GLY A 192 -4.45 13.02 0.04
N CYS A 193 -3.28 12.42 -0.18
CA CYS A 193 -2.03 13.16 -0.26
C CYS A 193 -2.07 14.17 -1.41
N ALA A 194 -2.41 13.76 -2.64
CA ALA A 194 -2.50 14.66 -3.80
C ALA A 194 -3.48 15.83 -3.58
N MET A 195 -4.62 15.58 -2.91
CA MET A 195 -5.54 16.64 -2.51
C MET A 195 -4.92 17.59 -1.48
N GLY A 196 -4.18 17.08 -0.49
CA GLY A 196 -3.43 17.90 0.47
C GLY A 196 -2.27 18.68 -0.16
N GLU A 197 -1.58 18.09 -1.13
CA GLU A 197 -0.50 18.72 -1.89
C GLU A 197 -1.01 19.91 -2.69
N PHE A 198 -2.22 19.83 -3.26
CA PHE A 198 -2.85 20.99 -3.90
C PHE A 198 -2.93 22.20 -2.96
N PHE A 199 -3.40 22.01 -1.71
CA PHE A 199 -3.50 23.11 -0.75
C PHE A 199 -2.11 23.61 -0.33
N ARG A 200 -1.16 22.69 -0.08
CA ARG A 200 0.23 23.00 0.25
C ARG A 200 0.89 23.87 -0.83
N ASP A 201 0.77 23.45 -2.09
CA ASP A 201 1.43 24.09 -3.22
C ASP A 201 0.81 25.47 -3.52
N ASN A 202 -0.46 25.67 -3.17
CA ASN A 202 -1.14 26.97 -3.18
C ASN A 202 -0.87 27.81 -1.91
N GLY A 203 0.14 27.46 -1.10
CA GLY A 203 0.58 28.22 0.06
C GLY A 203 -0.33 28.11 1.29
N LYS A 204 -1.23 27.11 1.33
CA LYS A 204 -2.07 26.83 2.51
C LYS A 204 -1.40 25.79 3.41
N HIS A 205 -1.88 25.72 4.65
CA HIS A 205 -1.52 24.68 5.60
C HIS A 205 -2.60 23.61 5.59
N ALA A 206 -2.20 22.36 5.37
CA ALA A 206 -3.09 21.21 5.28
C ALA A 206 -2.70 20.15 6.32
N LEU A 207 -3.72 19.44 6.81
CA LEU A 207 -3.57 18.25 7.66
C LEU A 207 -4.09 17.05 6.89
N ILE A 208 -3.31 15.97 6.89
CA ILE A 208 -3.76 14.66 6.45
C ILE A 208 -3.73 13.67 7.61
N ILE A 209 -4.85 12.99 7.83
CA ILE A 209 -4.98 11.90 8.79
C ILE A 209 -5.18 10.63 7.99
N TYR A 210 -4.35 9.62 8.26
CA TYR A 210 -4.50 8.30 7.64
C TYR A 210 -5.08 7.33 8.65
N ASP A 211 -6.29 6.83 8.42
CA ASP A 211 -6.99 5.90 9.30
C ASP A 211 -7.43 4.64 8.51
N ASP A 212 -6.60 3.60 8.42
CA ASP A 212 -5.24 3.48 8.96
C ASP A 212 -4.25 2.95 7.90
N LEU A 213 -2.96 3.18 8.13
CA LEU A 213 -1.93 2.70 7.20
C LEU A 213 -1.71 1.19 7.29
N SER A 214 -2.10 0.55 8.40
CA SER A 214 -2.00 -0.91 8.56
C SER A 214 -2.88 -1.65 7.54
N LYS A 215 -4.10 -1.16 7.29
CA LYS A 215 -5.05 -1.68 6.30
C LYS A 215 -4.60 -1.40 4.88
N GLN A 216 -4.03 -0.22 4.61
CA GLN A 216 -3.38 0.06 3.32
C GLN A 216 -2.26 -0.96 3.05
N ALA A 217 -1.47 -1.29 4.08
CA ALA A 217 -0.40 -2.26 4.01
C ALA A 217 -0.91 -3.66 3.65
N VAL A 218 -2.00 -4.09 4.28
CA VAL A 218 -2.68 -5.36 3.97
C VAL A 218 -3.20 -5.37 2.53
N ALA A 219 -3.80 -4.28 2.06
CA ALA A 219 -4.28 -4.16 0.68
C ALA A 219 -3.13 -4.26 -0.33
N TYR A 220 -2.00 -3.59 -0.07
CA TYR A 220 -0.81 -3.70 -0.91
C TYR A 220 -0.23 -5.12 -0.95
N ARG A 221 -0.22 -5.81 0.19
CA ARG A 221 0.19 -7.21 0.28
C ARG A 221 -0.73 -8.11 -0.56
N GLN A 222 -2.04 -7.93 -0.47
CA GLN A 222 -3.02 -8.67 -1.29
C GLN A 222 -2.74 -8.46 -2.78
N MET A 223 -2.55 -7.21 -3.21
CA MET A 223 -2.21 -6.90 -4.61
C MET A 223 -0.90 -7.58 -5.04
N SER A 224 0.15 -7.48 -4.22
CA SER A 224 1.47 -8.06 -4.52
C SER A 224 1.42 -9.58 -4.67
N LEU A 225 0.64 -10.28 -3.83
CA LEU A 225 0.45 -11.73 -3.90
C LEU A 225 -0.33 -12.15 -5.14
N LEU A 226 -1.41 -11.42 -5.48
CA LEU A 226 -2.19 -11.68 -6.69
C LEU A 226 -1.38 -11.44 -7.98
N LEU A 227 -0.49 -10.44 -7.97
CA LEU A 227 0.49 -10.20 -9.02
C LEU A 227 1.62 -11.24 -9.06
N ARG A 228 1.68 -12.15 -8.08
CA ARG A 228 2.72 -13.17 -7.90
C ARG A 228 4.12 -12.58 -7.78
N ARG A 229 4.23 -11.39 -7.20
CA ARG A 229 5.54 -10.83 -6.83
C ARG A 229 6.12 -11.66 -5.69
N PRO A 230 7.43 -11.98 -5.70
CA PRO A 230 8.04 -12.74 -4.62
C PRO A 230 7.86 -11.96 -3.30
N PRO A 231 7.30 -12.57 -2.26
CA PRO A 231 7.11 -11.90 -0.99
C PRO A 231 8.47 -11.75 -0.28
N GLY A 232 8.76 -10.56 0.21
CA GLY A 232 9.83 -10.34 1.20
C GLY A 232 9.32 -10.59 2.62
N ARG A 233 10.09 -10.17 3.63
CA ARG A 233 9.55 -10.00 4.98
C ARG A 233 8.57 -8.83 4.92
N GLU A 234 7.30 -9.17 4.76
CA GLU A 234 6.11 -8.30 4.59
C GLU A 234 6.05 -7.35 3.38
N ALA A 235 7.05 -7.33 2.49
CA ALA A 235 6.93 -6.86 1.09
C ALA A 235 6.53 -5.38 0.87
N TYR A 236 7.31 -4.41 1.37
CA TYR A 236 7.12 -2.98 1.07
C TYR A 236 8.32 -2.37 0.35
N PRO A 237 8.12 -1.64 -0.76
CA PRO A 237 9.11 -0.73 -1.33
C PRO A 237 9.00 0.66 -0.66
N GLY A 238 10.08 1.44 -0.68
CA GLY A 238 10.08 2.81 -0.17
C GLY A 238 10.79 3.75 -1.13
N ASP A 239 10.25 4.95 -1.34
CA ASP A 239 10.91 6.09 -2.00
C ASP A 239 10.23 7.43 -1.63
N VAL A 240 11.03 8.51 -1.62
CA VAL A 240 10.73 9.89 -1.17
C VAL A 240 11.31 10.90 -2.19
N SER A 241 10.78 12.12 -2.37
CA SER A 241 11.48 13.24 -3.08
C SER A 241 10.96 14.63 -2.75
N ASP A 242 11.16 15.73 -3.60
CA ASP A 242 10.99 17.25 -3.58
C ASP A 242 9.75 18.25 -3.80
N LYS A 243 9.78 19.40 -3.06
CA LYS A 243 8.64 20.31 -2.64
C LYS A 243 8.44 21.52 -3.57
N MET A 244 7.23 22.09 -3.58
CA MET A 244 6.94 23.48 -3.98
C MET A 244 6.12 24.22 -2.90
N GLY A 245 6.32 25.54 -2.80
CA GLY A 245 5.41 26.46 -2.07
C GLY A 245 5.61 26.58 -0.55
N GLY A 246 5.41 27.79 -0.02
CA GLY A 246 5.49 28.10 1.43
C GLY A 246 4.41 27.47 2.32
N GLY A 247 3.58 26.56 1.77
CA GLY A 247 2.60 25.80 2.54
C GLY A 247 3.21 24.60 3.29
N SER A 248 2.41 24.02 4.18
CA SER A 248 2.74 22.80 4.92
C SER A 248 1.67 21.74 4.72
N LEU A 249 2.10 20.48 4.70
CA LEU A 249 1.22 19.32 4.77
C LEU A 249 1.68 18.49 5.98
N THR A 250 0.92 18.57 7.07
CA THR A 250 1.20 17.82 8.30
C THR A 250 0.50 16.47 8.20
N ALA A 251 1.22 15.36 8.44
CA ALA A 251 0.68 14.02 8.40
C ALA A 251 0.52 13.44 9.81
N LEU A 252 -0.65 12.88 10.11
CA LEU A 252 -0.94 12.12 11.32
C LEU A 252 -1.39 10.70 10.94
N PRO A 253 -0.44 9.78 10.69
CA PRO A 253 -0.78 8.40 10.39
C PRO A 253 -1.23 7.66 11.65
N VAL A 254 -2.36 6.96 11.55
CA VAL A 254 -2.81 5.97 12.53
C VAL A 254 -2.30 4.61 12.08
N ILE A 255 -1.77 3.85 13.03
CA ILE A 255 -1.35 2.46 12.84
C ILE A 255 -2.02 1.59 13.90
N GLU A 256 -2.58 0.48 13.46
CA GLU A 256 -3.10 -0.54 14.36
C GLU A 256 -1.96 -1.49 14.75
N THR A 257 -1.70 -1.63 16.05
CA THR A 257 -0.75 -2.61 16.59
C THR A 257 -1.52 -3.84 17.08
N GLN A 258 -0.96 -5.02 16.86
CA GLN A 258 -1.55 -6.26 17.38
C GLN A 258 -1.12 -6.44 18.83
N ALA A 259 -2.06 -6.36 19.76
CA ALA A 259 -1.80 -6.46 21.20
C ALA A 259 -0.71 -5.52 21.73
N GLY A 260 -0.53 -4.34 21.11
CA GLY A 260 0.50 -3.38 21.51
C GLY A 260 1.92 -3.71 21.03
N ASP A 261 2.10 -4.71 20.15
CA ASP A 261 3.41 -5.06 19.62
C ASP A 261 3.93 -4.02 18.62
N VAL A 262 4.87 -3.20 19.09
CA VAL A 262 5.59 -2.19 18.29
C VAL A 262 6.77 -2.77 17.50
N SER A 263 7.16 -4.02 17.78
CA SER A 263 8.25 -4.71 17.08
C SER A 263 7.80 -5.39 15.79
N ALA A 264 6.49 -5.46 15.57
CA ALA A 264 5.91 -5.84 14.29
C ALA A 264 6.45 -4.92 13.17
N TYR A 265 6.48 -5.46 11.96
CA TYR A 265 7.19 -4.84 10.86
C TYR A 265 6.52 -3.53 10.38
N ILE A 266 5.18 -3.47 10.31
CA ILE A 266 4.46 -2.23 9.94
C ILE A 266 4.69 -1.10 10.96
N PRO A 267 4.46 -1.31 12.28
CA PRO A 267 4.79 -0.29 13.26
C PRO A 267 6.25 0.14 13.22
N THR A 268 7.20 -0.80 13.12
CA THR A 268 8.63 -0.49 13.08
C THR A 268 8.98 0.42 11.89
N ASN A 269 8.47 0.10 10.70
CA ASN A 269 8.70 0.92 9.51
C ASN A 269 8.08 2.31 9.64
N VAL A 270 6.83 2.40 10.09
CA VAL A 270 6.15 3.69 10.22
C VAL A 270 6.85 4.56 11.28
N ILE A 271 7.24 3.98 12.42
CA ILE A 271 8.04 4.66 13.46
C ILE A 271 9.35 5.19 12.87
N SER A 272 10.00 4.44 11.98
CA SER A 272 11.25 4.88 11.32
C SER A 272 11.05 6.00 10.30
N ILE A 273 9.84 6.17 9.77
CA ILE A 273 9.48 7.17 8.76
C ILE A 273 8.97 8.46 9.40
N THR A 274 8.20 8.35 10.49
CA THR A 274 7.57 9.48 11.17
C THR A 274 8.55 10.24 12.07
N ASP A 275 8.39 11.57 12.18
CA ASP A 275 9.22 12.42 13.04
C ASP A 275 8.99 12.23 14.55
N GLY A 276 7.94 11.50 14.92
CA GLY A 276 7.58 11.14 16.28
C GLY A 276 6.31 10.29 16.30
N GLN A 277 6.04 9.65 17.43
CA GLN A 277 4.90 8.75 17.59
C GLN A 277 4.14 9.02 18.87
N ILE A 278 2.82 8.85 18.80
CA ILE A 278 1.91 8.81 19.95
C ILE A 278 1.46 7.35 20.10
N PHE A 279 1.88 6.71 21.17
CA PHE A 279 1.49 5.35 21.50
C PHE A 279 0.32 5.37 22.48
N LEU A 280 -0.82 4.82 22.06
CA LEU A 280 -2.01 4.68 22.90
C LEU A 280 -2.04 3.28 23.49
N GLU A 281 -2.14 3.18 24.81
CA GLU A 281 -2.08 1.92 25.54
C GLU A 281 -3.42 1.55 26.16
N THR A 282 -3.86 0.32 25.91
CA THR A 282 -5.16 -0.19 26.37
C THR A 282 -5.26 -0.24 27.90
N GLU A 283 -4.16 -0.55 28.61
CA GLU A 283 -4.15 -0.54 30.08
C GLU A 283 -4.44 0.83 30.67
N LEU A 284 -3.83 1.89 30.12
CA LEU A 284 -4.07 3.27 30.56
C LEU A 284 -5.53 3.66 30.33
N PHE A 285 -6.10 3.25 29.20
CA PHE A 285 -7.52 3.46 28.89
C PHE A 285 -8.45 2.79 29.91
N TYR A 286 -8.18 1.53 30.28
CA TYR A 286 -8.97 0.81 31.29
C TYR A 286 -8.78 1.35 32.70
N LYS A 287 -7.65 2.00 33.00
CA LYS A 287 -7.42 2.76 34.25
C LYS A 287 -8.15 4.11 34.28
N GLY A 288 -8.91 4.46 33.23
CA GLY A 288 -9.67 5.70 33.13
C GLY A 288 -8.86 6.91 32.65
N ILE A 289 -7.59 6.72 32.27
CA ILE A 289 -6.73 7.78 31.77
C ILE A 289 -7.08 8.04 30.30
N ARG A 290 -7.54 9.26 29.99
CA ARG A 290 -7.94 9.68 28.65
C ARG A 290 -7.40 11.08 28.35
N PRO A 291 -6.65 11.30 27.26
CA PRO A 291 -6.23 10.30 26.26
C PRO A 291 -5.22 9.30 26.84
N ALA A 292 -5.30 8.04 26.41
CA ALA A 292 -4.55 6.91 26.97
C ALA A 292 -3.10 6.84 26.45
N ILE A 293 -2.37 7.94 26.55
CA ILE A 293 -1.03 8.10 25.97
C ILE A 293 0.02 7.47 26.90
N ASN A 294 0.75 6.48 26.42
CA ASN A 294 1.93 5.97 27.10
C ASN A 294 3.11 6.91 26.84
N VAL A 295 3.51 7.67 27.85
CA VAL A 295 4.56 8.69 27.73
C VAL A 295 5.96 8.10 27.47
N GLY A 296 6.18 6.82 27.80
CA GLY A 296 7.46 6.15 27.57
C GLY A 296 7.69 5.69 26.14
N LEU A 297 6.65 5.13 25.52
CA LEU A 297 6.69 4.66 24.14
C LEU A 297 6.36 5.78 23.15
N SER A 298 5.60 6.79 23.59
CA SER A 298 5.34 7.99 22.82
C SER A 298 6.57 8.89 22.80
N VAL A 299 7.25 8.94 21.68
CA VAL A 299 8.33 9.89 21.45
C VAL A 299 7.77 11.04 20.65
N SER A 300 7.38 12.10 21.35
CA SER A 300 7.53 13.43 20.80
C SER A 300 8.89 13.97 21.26
N ARG A 301 9.40 15.04 20.66
CA ARG A 301 10.56 15.77 21.19
C ARG A 301 10.18 16.49 22.50
N VAL A 302 9.63 15.78 23.49
CA VAL A 302 8.99 16.29 24.72
C VAL A 302 9.95 17.19 25.50
N ALA A 303 11.22 16.81 25.58
CA ALA A 303 12.25 17.62 26.23
C ALA A 303 12.50 18.95 25.48
N ILE A 304 12.39 18.97 24.15
CA ILE A 304 12.55 20.19 23.34
C ILE A 304 11.30 21.05 23.45
N ILE A 305 10.12 20.43 23.44
CA ILE A 305 8.85 21.11 23.65
C ILE A 305 8.83 21.76 25.05
N TYR A 306 9.36 21.06 26.06
CA TYR A 306 9.57 21.62 27.40
C TYR A 306 10.43 22.88 27.35
N CYS A 307 11.58 22.84 26.66
CA CYS A 307 12.46 24.00 26.49
C CYS A 307 11.75 25.19 25.84
N GLY A 308 10.93 24.95 24.82
CA GLY A 308 10.16 26.00 24.14
C GLY A 308 9.04 26.57 25.02
N VAL A 309 8.20 25.72 25.61
CA VAL A 309 7.01 26.15 26.37
C VAL A 309 7.38 26.87 27.67
N ARG A 310 8.50 26.52 28.30
CA ARG A 310 9.00 27.18 29.51
C ARG A 310 9.87 28.42 29.22
N GLY A 311 9.99 28.83 27.95
CA GLY A 311 10.75 30.01 27.54
C GLY A 311 12.27 29.87 27.72
N HIS A 312 12.79 28.64 27.79
CA HIS A 312 14.24 28.42 27.93
C HIS A 312 14.99 28.74 26.63
N LEU A 313 14.30 28.74 25.49
CA LEU A 313 14.89 29.02 24.17
C LEU A 313 14.73 30.48 23.73
N ASP A 314 14.05 31.34 24.50
CA ASP A 314 13.71 32.71 24.09
C ASP A 314 14.95 33.61 23.90
N LYS A 315 16.06 33.27 24.56
CA LYS A 315 17.33 34.00 24.48
C LYS A 315 18.26 33.49 23.38
N LEU A 316 17.92 32.36 22.75
CA LEU A 316 18.71 31.78 21.67
C LEU A 316 18.33 32.42 20.34
N ASP A 317 19.33 32.68 19.50
CA ASP A 317 19.10 33.16 18.14
C ASP A 317 18.28 32.10 17.35
N PRO A 318 17.20 32.50 16.66
CA PRO A 318 16.38 31.59 15.86
C PRO A 318 17.16 30.72 14.86
N SER A 319 18.31 31.21 14.36
CA SER A 319 19.19 30.46 13.45
C SER A 319 19.91 29.28 14.13
N LYS A 320 20.07 29.32 15.45
CA LYS A 320 20.81 28.33 16.25
C LYS A 320 19.91 27.27 16.89
N ILE A 321 18.59 27.45 16.85
CA ILE A 321 17.61 26.52 17.44
C ILE A 321 17.73 25.11 16.86
N THR A 322 17.99 24.97 15.56
CA THR A 322 18.13 23.66 14.91
C THR A 322 19.37 22.90 15.39
N ALA A 323 20.49 23.61 15.60
CA ALA A 323 21.71 23.02 16.15
C ALA A 323 21.49 22.61 17.61
N PHE A 324 20.85 23.49 18.40
CA PHE A 324 20.48 23.22 19.78
C PHE A 324 19.60 21.97 19.89
N GLU A 325 18.54 21.87 19.09
CA GLU A 325 17.62 20.73 19.09
C GLU A 325 18.36 19.41 18.84
N LYS A 326 19.26 19.38 17.85
CA LYS A 326 20.02 18.18 17.50
C LYS A 326 20.96 17.76 18.64
N GLU A 327 21.72 18.69 19.18
CA GLU A 327 22.71 18.41 20.22
C GLU A 327 22.05 18.11 21.57
N PHE A 328 21.00 18.85 21.93
CA PHE A 328 20.24 18.64 23.16
C PHE A 328 19.49 17.30 23.14
N THR A 329 18.89 16.92 22.01
CA THR A 329 18.26 15.60 21.85
C THR A 329 19.27 14.48 22.02
N GLN A 330 20.47 14.65 21.48
CA GLN A 330 21.52 13.67 21.64
C GLN A 330 21.97 13.59 23.10
N HIS A 331 22.22 14.74 23.73
CA HIS A 331 22.67 14.83 25.11
C HIS A 331 21.68 14.19 26.10
N ILE A 332 20.38 14.45 25.94
CA ILE A 332 19.38 13.91 26.86
C ILE A 332 19.22 12.38 26.70
N LYS A 333 19.36 11.86 25.47
CA LYS A 333 19.33 10.41 25.20
C LYS A 333 20.57 9.69 25.71
N THR A 334 21.75 10.31 25.61
CA THR A 334 23.00 9.65 26.05
C THR A 334 23.23 9.75 27.55
N SER A 335 22.95 10.93 28.13
CA SER A 335 23.40 11.26 29.49
C SER A 335 22.28 11.25 30.52
N HIS A 336 21.02 11.39 30.08
CA HIS A 336 19.86 11.55 30.98
C HIS A 336 18.71 10.60 30.65
N GLN A 337 19.00 9.43 30.06
CA GLN A 337 18.00 8.41 29.72
C GLN A 337 17.18 7.95 30.95
N ALA A 338 17.80 7.92 32.14
CA ALA A 338 17.12 7.56 33.37
C ALA A 338 15.96 8.52 33.70
N LEU A 339 16.13 9.82 33.44
CA LEU A 339 15.07 10.82 33.66
C LEU A 339 13.92 10.62 32.67
N LEU A 340 14.23 10.32 31.40
CA LEU A 340 13.20 9.98 30.40
C LEU A 340 12.42 8.74 30.83
N ASN A 341 13.08 7.73 31.39
CA ASN A 341 12.44 6.52 31.89
C ASN A 341 11.56 6.80 33.14
N THR A 342 11.95 7.75 33.99
CA THR A 342 11.12 8.19 35.13
C THR A 342 9.87 8.91 34.64
N ILE A 343 9.99 9.87 33.73
CA ILE A 343 8.86 10.60 33.13
C ILE A 343 7.92 9.62 32.40
N ALA A 344 8.50 8.66 31.69
CA ALA A 344 7.79 7.57 31.04
C ALA A 344 6.97 6.73 32.03
N LYS A 345 7.58 6.36 33.16
CA LYS A 345 6.96 5.55 34.22
C LYS A 345 5.84 6.31 34.93
N ASP A 346 6.06 7.58 35.20
CA ASP A 346 5.11 8.41 35.95
C ASP A 346 3.96 8.93 35.07
N GLY A 347 4.12 8.90 33.75
CA GLY A 347 3.10 9.33 32.78
C GLY A 347 2.83 10.84 32.78
N GLN A 348 3.61 11.61 33.55
CA GLN A 348 3.51 13.06 33.66
C GLN A 348 4.87 13.65 34.08
N ILE A 349 5.08 14.94 33.81
CA ILE A 349 6.24 15.66 34.36
C ILE A 349 5.89 16.06 35.80
N THR A 350 6.34 15.26 36.77
CA THR A 350 6.19 15.56 38.20
C THR A 350 7.03 16.79 38.59
N PRO A 351 6.75 17.44 39.74
CA PRO A 351 7.59 18.55 40.23
C PRO A 351 9.08 18.20 40.34
N GLU A 352 9.41 16.96 40.69
CA GLU A 352 10.79 16.46 40.78
C GLU A 352 11.42 16.30 39.40
N SER A 353 10.65 15.79 38.43
CA SER A 353 11.08 15.63 37.04
C SER A 353 11.23 16.99 36.35
N ASP A 354 10.35 17.96 36.64
CA ASP A 354 10.41 19.35 36.15
C ASP A 354 11.67 20.05 36.66
N ALA A 355 11.98 19.95 37.96
CA ALA A 355 13.20 20.53 38.52
C ALA A 355 14.47 19.92 37.89
N SER A 356 14.46 18.61 37.65
CA SER A 356 15.57 17.89 37.03
C SER A 356 15.75 18.30 35.55
N LEU A 357 14.66 18.34 34.77
CA LEU A 357 14.66 18.79 33.38
C LEU A 357 15.13 20.24 33.27
N LYS A 358 14.58 21.14 34.10
CA LYS A 358 14.99 22.54 34.15
C LYS A 358 16.48 22.69 34.33
N LYS A 359 17.05 21.97 35.31
CA LYS A 359 18.48 21.98 35.60
C LYS A 359 19.30 21.55 34.38
N ILE A 360 18.97 20.40 33.78
CA ILE A 360 19.65 19.87 32.59
C ILE A 360 19.58 20.86 31.44
N VAL A 361 18.44 21.51 31.23
CA VAL A 361 18.25 22.51 30.17
C VAL A 361 19.12 23.74 30.40
N THR A 362 19.11 24.30 31.61
CA THR A 362 19.97 25.46 31.93
C THR A 362 21.46 25.15 31.86
N ASP A 363 21.86 23.97 32.35
CA ASP A 363 23.25 23.53 32.32
C ASP A 363 23.69 23.35 30.85
N PHE A 364 22.87 22.70 30.03
CA PHE A 364 23.16 22.51 28.62
C PHE A 364 23.22 23.83 27.84
N ILE A 365 22.28 24.76 28.06
CA ILE A 365 22.30 26.10 27.44
C ILE A 365 23.58 26.86 27.80
N SER A 366 24.08 26.72 29.03
CA SER A 366 25.33 27.37 29.46
C SER A 366 26.57 26.82 28.75
N THR A 367 26.54 25.54 28.38
CA THR A 367 27.62 24.86 27.64
C THR A 367 27.47 24.94 26.13
N PHE A 368 26.27 25.26 25.64
CA PHE A 368 25.94 25.31 24.23
C PHE A 368 26.57 26.55 23.59
N GLN A 369 27.75 26.36 23.02
CA GLN A 369 28.38 27.32 22.14
C GLN A 369 27.94 27.03 20.71
N ALA A 370 27.01 27.83 20.21
CA ALA A 370 26.71 27.90 18.78
C ALA A 370 27.25 29.20 18.18
#